data_AF-A0A846MZU1-F1
#
_entry.id   AF-A0A846MZU1-F1
#
_cell.length_a   1.000
_cell.length_b   1.000
_cell.length_c   1.000
_cell.angle_alpha   90.00
_cell.angle_beta   90.00
_cell.angle_gamma   90.00
#
_symmetry.space_group_name_H-M   'P 1'
#
loop_
_entity.id
_entity.type
_entity.pdbx_description
1 polymer ?
#
loop_
_entity_poly.entity_id
_entity_poly.type
_entity_poly.pdbx_seq_one_letter_code
_entity_poly.pdbx_strand_id
1 'polypeptide(L)'
;MPSRRSVIAMGAYLPLLPAFAQAGAVFDIRSFGAKGDGKRPDTRAIQEAINAAAKQGGGTVLLPAGRYLSYSIELKSRVVLMLGAGATIIAGRPGDMGHYDLPEPNPTDRYQDFGHNHWHNSLIWADGAEDIAILGPGLIDGEGLTREGPGAPWSKGAAGDRPLSMGPAPKELVAGYEAQLAAMNGQGNKAIAFKNVRRATLRDFSLYRGGHIAILITGGDGHTLDNLKIDSNRDGIDLDCVSNVHLSNLTVNTPSDDAIVLKSSYALGAFRPTRNVTITNCFVSGYDIGSMLDGSYRSTQYIAPDKDGVTGRIKLGTESAGGFENIAISNCVFERCRGLALEIVDGGKMEDIVVNNITMREITTAPLFVRIGDRRRAPTGAKMATARGISIANIHASNVDPRFAAIIAGLSESPVTDITLSNISLHFRDAPVAATASPLPEAAESYPEPSMFGPTPSWGLFVRHARGVSLNTIELSTARSESRPPVLYDDAGNVAAVGVRYKTAAAPESTAADH
;
A
#
# COMPACT_ATOMS: atom_id res chain seq x y z
N MET A 1 6.67 -62.99 -13.27
CA MET A 1 7.33 -61.67 -13.47
C MET A 1 6.27 -60.66 -13.87
N PRO A 2 5.81 -59.77 -12.97
CA PRO A 2 4.94 -58.68 -13.35
C PRO A 2 5.74 -57.40 -13.65
N SER A 3 5.15 -56.60 -14.53
CA SER A 3 5.68 -55.46 -15.28
C SER A 3 6.25 -54.31 -14.44
N ARG A 4 7.38 -53.77 -14.90
CA ARG A 4 7.91 -52.46 -14.49
C ARG A 4 6.86 -51.37 -14.77
N ARG A 5 6.30 -50.78 -13.72
CA ARG A 5 5.59 -49.50 -13.81
C ARG A 5 6.61 -48.40 -14.00
N SER A 6 6.49 -47.68 -15.12
CA SER A 6 7.23 -46.46 -15.42
C SER A 6 6.95 -45.40 -14.36
N VAL A 7 7.99 -45.02 -13.60
CA VAL A 7 7.98 -43.81 -12.79
C VAL A 7 8.25 -42.65 -13.74
N ILE A 8 7.19 -41.94 -14.14
CA ILE A 8 7.35 -40.64 -14.79
C ILE A 8 7.72 -39.66 -13.67
N ALA A 9 9.02 -39.38 -13.55
CA ALA A 9 9.51 -38.28 -12.72
C ALA A 9 9.19 -36.96 -13.44
N MET A 10 7.99 -36.43 -13.19
CA MET A 10 7.68 -35.05 -13.50
C MET A 10 8.31 -34.21 -12.39
N GLY A 11 9.34 -33.42 -12.72
CA GLY A 11 10.01 -32.53 -11.77
C GLY A 11 9.03 -31.50 -11.24
N ALA A 12 8.34 -31.84 -10.14
CA ALA A 12 7.46 -30.92 -9.45
C ALA A 12 8.33 -29.90 -8.71
N TYR A 13 8.15 -28.62 -9.03
CA TYR A 13 8.57 -27.53 -8.16
C TYR A 13 7.85 -27.72 -6.83
N LEU A 14 8.54 -28.27 -5.83
CA LEU A 14 8.03 -28.36 -4.47
C LEU A 14 8.42 -27.06 -3.77
N PRO A 15 7.49 -26.12 -3.55
CA PRO A 15 7.81 -24.92 -2.79
C PRO A 15 8.29 -25.33 -1.40
N LEU A 16 9.35 -24.69 -0.89
CA LEU A 16 9.88 -24.97 0.44
C LEU A 16 8.82 -24.65 1.49
N LEU A 17 8.18 -25.67 2.06
CA LEU A 17 7.16 -25.48 3.09
C LEU A 17 7.78 -24.84 4.34
N PRO A 18 7.05 -23.94 5.03
CA PRO A 18 7.47 -23.42 6.32
C PRO A 18 7.61 -24.56 7.32
N ALA A 19 8.47 -24.39 8.32
CA ALA A 19 8.84 -25.47 9.26
C ALA A 19 7.63 -26.13 9.94
N PHE A 20 6.57 -25.35 10.27
CA PHE A 20 5.35 -25.88 10.89
C PHE A 20 4.55 -26.83 9.98
N ALA A 21 4.81 -26.82 8.67
CA ALA A 21 4.07 -27.59 7.66
C ALA A 21 4.86 -28.78 7.07
N GLN A 22 6.17 -28.88 7.30
CA GLN A 22 7.04 -29.89 6.66
C GLN A 22 6.72 -31.36 7.02
N ALA A 23 6.02 -31.60 8.13
CA ALA A 23 5.59 -32.94 8.57
C ALA A 23 4.06 -33.13 8.58
N GLY A 24 3.30 -32.15 8.05
CA GLY A 24 1.85 -32.14 8.10
C GLY A 24 1.18 -33.01 7.03
N ALA A 25 -0.03 -33.50 7.32
CA ALA A 25 -0.86 -34.20 6.34
C ALA A 25 -1.32 -33.25 5.21
N VAL A 26 -1.57 -33.82 4.03
CA VAL A 26 -2.11 -33.10 2.87
C VAL A 26 -3.60 -33.40 2.72
N PHE A 27 -4.39 -32.35 2.59
CA PHE A 27 -5.84 -32.36 2.45
C PHE A 27 -6.22 -31.80 1.07
N ASP A 28 -6.39 -32.66 0.07
CA ASP A 28 -6.86 -32.25 -1.26
C ASP A 28 -8.35 -31.89 -1.19
N ILE A 29 -8.71 -30.66 -1.55
CA ILE A 29 -10.10 -30.16 -1.50
C ILE A 29 -11.07 -30.98 -2.37
N ARG A 30 -10.60 -31.71 -3.38
CA ARG A 30 -11.44 -32.61 -4.19
C ARG A 30 -11.96 -33.79 -3.39
N SER A 31 -11.21 -34.26 -2.40
CA SER A 31 -11.65 -35.30 -1.44
C SER A 31 -12.80 -34.80 -0.55
N PHE A 32 -12.98 -33.47 -0.45
CA PHE A 32 -14.08 -32.81 0.25
C PHE A 32 -15.20 -32.37 -0.70
N GLY A 33 -15.14 -32.80 -1.97
CA GLY A 33 -16.20 -32.60 -2.95
C GLY A 33 -16.05 -31.37 -3.85
N ALA A 34 -14.92 -30.65 -3.78
CA ALA A 34 -14.66 -29.53 -4.69
C ALA A 34 -14.67 -29.98 -6.16
N LYS A 35 -15.31 -29.21 -7.03
CA LYS A 35 -15.42 -29.49 -8.46
C LYS A 35 -14.34 -28.77 -9.27
N GLY A 36 -14.02 -27.53 -8.92
CA GLY A 36 -13.03 -26.75 -9.66
C GLY A 36 -13.48 -26.36 -11.08
N ASP A 37 -14.79 -26.21 -11.31
CA ASP A 37 -15.38 -25.88 -12.62
C ASP A 37 -15.68 -24.38 -12.82
N GLY A 38 -15.53 -23.58 -11.77
CA GLY A 38 -15.79 -22.14 -11.75
C GLY A 38 -17.27 -21.76 -11.82
N LYS A 39 -18.19 -22.73 -11.65
CA LYS A 39 -19.63 -22.51 -11.81
C LYS A 39 -20.38 -22.59 -10.48
N ARG A 40 -20.13 -23.64 -9.71
CA ARG A 40 -20.73 -23.80 -8.36
C ARG A 40 -19.71 -23.44 -7.29
N PRO A 41 -20.14 -22.87 -6.15
CA PRO A 41 -19.21 -22.51 -5.10
C PRO A 41 -18.58 -23.76 -4.48
N ASP A 42 -17.25 -23.78 -4.45
CA ASP A 42 -16.45 -24.80 -3.77
C ASP A 42 -16.13 -24.40 -2.31
N THR A 43 -16.68 -23.27 -1.83
CA THR A 43 -16.45 -22.71 -0.48
C THR A 43 -16.56 -23.75 0.62
N ARG A 44 -17.63 -24.56 0.62
CA ARG A 44 -17.84 -25.61 1.63
C ARG A 44 -16.71 -26.64 1.62
N ALA A 45 -16.31 -27.12 0.45
CA ALA A 45 -15.27 -28.14 0.32
C ALA A 45 -13.90 -27.60 0.78
N ILE A 46 -13.59 -26.35 0.45
CA ILE A 46 -12.37 -25.68 0.89
C ILE A 46 -12.38 -25.53 2.42
N GLN A 47 -13.48 -25.03 3.01
CA GLN A 47 -13.57 -24.83 4.45
C GLN A 47 -13.54 -26.16 5.22
N GLU A 48 -14.18 -27.22 4.71
CA GLU A 48 -14.13 -28.55 5.32
C GLU A 48 -12.71 -29.13 5.33
N ALA A 49 -11.93 -28.92 4.25
CA ALA A 49 -10.52 -29.33 4.20
C ALA A 49 -9.66 -28.56 5.22
N ILE A 50 -9.86 -27.24 5.35
CA ILE A 50 -9.20 -26.40 6.36
C ILE A 50 -9.52 -26.86 7.77
N ASN A 51 -10.81 -27.10 8.06
CA ASN A 51 -11.25 -27.56 9.36
C ASN A 51 -10.67 -28.95 9.70
N ALA A 52 -10.58 -29.85 8.72
CA ALA A 52 -9.96 -31.16 8.89
C ALA A 52 -8.45 -31.06 9.19
N ALA A 53 -7.73 -30.19 8.49
CA ALA A 53 -6.32 -29.92 8.75
C ALA A 53 -6.10 -29.33 10.15
N ALA A 54 -6.87 -28.30 10.52
CA ALA A 54 -6.79 -27.67 11.83
C ALA A 54 -7.08 -28.66 12.97
N LYS A 55 -8.06 -29.56 12.79
CA LYS A 55 -8.40 -30.60 13.77
C LYS A 55 -7.24 -31.60 14.01
N GLN A 56 -6.35 -31.78 13.04
CA GLN A 56 -5.16 -32.61 13.17
C GLN A 56 -3.94 -31.83 13.70
N GLY A 57 -4.13 -30.59 14.15
CA GLY A 57 -3.07 -29.73 14.67
C GLY A 57 -2.30 -28.96 13.58
N GLY A 58 -2.78 -28.99 12.34
CA GLY A 58 -2.18 -28.33 11.19
C GLY A 58 -2.10 -29.25 9.97
N GLY A 59 -1.73 -28.67 8.83
CA GLY A 59 -1.58 -29.42 7.57
C GLY A 59 -1.62 -28.53 6.34
N THR A 60 -1.41 -29.16 5.18
CA THR A 60 -1.48 -28.48 3.89
C THR A 60 -2.83 -28.78 3.23
N VAL A 61 -3.65 -27.75 3.01
CA VAL A 61 -4.85 -27.82 2.18
C VAL A 61 -4.44 -27.54 0.74
N LEU A 62 -4.52 -28.55 -0.12
CA LEU A 62 -4.11 -28.47 -1.52
C LEU A 62 -5.29 -28.13 -2.42
N LEU A 63 -5.14 -27.05 -3.18
CA LEU A 63 -5.98 -26.69 -4.31
C LEU A 63 -5.25 -27.09 -5.60
N PRO A 64 -5.58 -28.22 -6.24
CA PRO A 64 -4.97 -28.62 -7.51
C PRO A 64 -5.43 -27.72 -8.66
N ALA A 65 -4.97 -27.99 -9.90
CA ALA A 65 -5.42 -27.24 -11.07
C ALA A 65 -6.96 -27.23 -11.18
N GLY A 66 -7.55 -26.07 -11.41
CA GLY A 66 -9.01 -25.91 -11.42
C GLY A 66 -9.44 -24.48 -11.13
N ARG A 67 -10.71 -24.17 -11.37
CA ARG A 67 -11.34 -22.88 -11.11
C ARG A 67 -12.31 -23.03 -9.94
N TYR A 68 -11.98 -22.48 -8.79
CA TYR A 68 -12.74 -22.65 -7.55
C TYR A 68 -13.49 -21.36 -7.24
N LEU A 69 -14.75 -21.30 -7.66
CA LEU A 69 -15.63 -20.20 -7.26
C LEU A 69 -15.82 -20.26 -5.75
N SER A 70 -15.59 -19.18 -5.04
CA SER A 70 -15.68 -19.17 -3.58
C SER A 70 -16.11 -17.83 -3.00
N TYR A 71 -16.56 -17.89 -1.75
CA TYR A 71 -16.87 -16.75 -0.90
C TYR A 71 -15.90 -16.80 0.29
N SER A 72 -16.28 -16.33 1.47
CA SER A 72 -15.36 -16.29 2.62
C SER A 72 -14.79 -17.66 2.98
N ILE A 73 -13.46 -17.69 3.11
CA ILE A 73 -12.64 -18.82 3.55
C ILE A 73 -11.89 -18.35 4.81
N GLU A 74 -12.19 -18.97 5.94
CA GLU A 74 -11.50 -18.69 7.20
C GLU A 74 -10.29 -19.63 7.36
N LEU A 75 -9.08 -19.05 7.32
CA LEU A 75 -7.85 -19.78 7.63
C LEU A 75 -7.70 -19.99 9.14
N LYS A 76 -7.22 -21.17 9.52
CA LYS A 76 -6.99 -21.58 10.91
C LYS A 76 -5.48 -21.72 11.17
N SER A 77 -5.09 -21.68 12.44
CA SER A 77 -3.68 -21.83 12.84
C SER A 77 -3.05 -23.10 12.28
N ARG A 78 -1.77 -23.02 11.90
CA ARG A 78 -0.96 -24.14 11.39
C ARG A 78 -1.45 -24.75 10.07
N VAL A 79 -2.31 -24.02 9.34
CA VAL A 79 -2.80 -24.41 8.02
C VAL A 79 -2.02 -23.69 6.93
N VAL A 80 -1.58 -24.46 5.93
CA VAL A 80 -1.07 -23.97 4.66
C VAL A 80 -2.13 -24.13 3.59
N LEU A 81 -2.52 -23.04 2.94
CA LEU A 81 -3.31 -23.07 1.72
C LEU A 81 -2.37 -23.11 0.51
N MET A 82 -2.27 -24.27 -0.14
CA MET A 82 -1.38 -24.47 -1.29
C MET A 82 -2.16 -24.34 -2.60
N LEU A 83 -1.90 -23.26 -3.33
CA LEU A 83 -2.44 -22.99 -4.67
C LEU A 83 -1.54 -23.66 -5.71
N GLY A 84 -1.97 -24.83 -6.18
CA GLY A 84 -1.24 -25.59 -7.21
C GLY A 84 -1.14 -24.83 -8.54
N ALA A 85 -0.22 -25.27 -9.39
CA ALA A 85 -0.11 -24.74 -10.74
C ALA A 85 -1.44 -24.92 -11.50
N GLY A 86 -1.95 -23.83 -12.07
CA GLY A 86 -3.26 -23.80 -12.74
C GLY A 86 -4.47 -23.78 -11.80
N ALA A 87 -4.28 -23.64 -10.49
CA ALA A 87 -5.36 -23.37 -9.56
C ALA A 87 -5.76 -21.89 -9.63
N THR A 88 -7.05 -21.61 -9.63
CA THR A 88 -7.59 -20.25 -9.50
C THR A 88 -8.70 -20.25 -8.47
N ILE A 89 -8.56 -19.49 -7.38
CA ILE A 89 -9.70 -19.13 -6.53
C ILE A 89 -10.36 -17.91 -7.15
N ILE A 90 -11.66 -17.99 -7.42
CA ILE A 90 -12.44 -16.90 -8.02
C ILE A 90 -13.39 -16.39 -6.96
N ALA A 91 -13.25 -15.13 -6.59
CA ALA A 91 -14.21 -14.43 -5.75
C ALA A 91 -15.59 -14.42 -6.40
N GLY A 92 -16.58 -15.03 -5.77
CA GLY A 92 -17.95 -15.03 -6.23
C GLY A 92 -18.61 -13.67 -6.07
N ARG A 93 -19.44 -13.28 -7.06
CA ARG A 93 -20.32 -12.11 -6.90
C ARG A 93 -21.39 -12.46 -5.85
N PRO A 94 -21.62 -11.62 -4.84
CA PRO A 94 -22.70 -11.83 -3.88
C PRO A 94 -24.06 -11.91 -4.57
N GLY A 95 -24.92 -12.83 -4.13
CA GLY A 95 -26.25 -13.07 -4.69
C GLY A 95 -26.75 -14.48 -4.41
N ASP A 96 -27.61 -15.01 -5.28
CA ASP A 96 -28.28 -16.32 -5.08
C ASP A 96 -27.32 -17.50 -4.83
N MET A 97 -26.09 -17.41 -5.30
CA MET A 97 -25.08 -18.47 -5.18
C MET A 97 -24.30 -18.40 -3.85
N GLY A 98 -24.39 -17.29 -3.11
CA GLY A 98 -23.72 -17.10 -1.83
C GLY A 98 -23.30 -15.66 -1.57
N HIS A 99 -22.77 -15.45 -0.37
CA HIS A 99 -22.35 -14.16 0.15
C HIS A 99 -21.06 -14.33 0.96
N TYR A 100 -20.36 -13.22 1.21
CA TYR A 100 -19.23 -13.19 2.14
C TYR A 100 -19.73 -13.13 3.58
N ASP A 101 -18.85 -13.46 4.53
CA ASP A 101 -19.14 -13.30 5.94
C ASP A 101 -19.45 -11.83 6.26
N LEU A 102 -20.26 -11.64 7.30
CA LEU A 102 -20.65 -10.29 7.71
C LEU A 102 -19.44 -9.50 8.22
N PRO A 103 -19.38 -8.18 7.97
CA PRO A 103 -18.40 -7.34 8.63
C PRO A 103 -18.61 -7.39 10.14
N GLU A 104 -17.57 -7.75 10.89
CA GLU A 104 -17.65 -7.84 12.34
C GLU A 104 -17.71 -6.45 12.98
N PRO A 105 -18.43 -6.23 14.10
CA PRO A 105 -18.50 -4.92 14.72
C PRO A 105 -17.13 -4.38 15.15
N ASN A 106 -16.87 -3.09 14.91
CA ASN A 106 -15.67 -2.41 15.37
C ASN A 106 -16.04 -1.05 15.99
N PRO A 107 -15.84 -0.83 17.30
CA PRO A 107 -16.21 0.42 17.98
C PRO A 107 -15.33 1.62 17.58
N THR A 108 -14.30 1.39 16.77
CA THR A 108 -13.34 2.41 16.32
C THR A 108 -13.44 2.72 14.83
N ASP A 109 -14.45 2.16 14.15
CA ASP A 109 -14.71 2.32 12.71
C ASP A 109 -14.74 3.78 12.25
N ARG A 110 -15.20 4.69 13.10
CA ARG A 110 -15.20 6.14 12.82
C ARG A 110 -13.85 6.79 12.53
N TYR A 111 -12.74 6.17 12.96
CA TYR A 111 -11.39 6.74 12.79
C TYR A 111 -10.70 6.28 11.52
N GLN A 112 -11.35 5.48 10.67
CA GLN A 112 -10.79 5.06 9.40
C GLN A 112 -11.88 4.60 8.43
N ASP A 113 -11.59 4.44 7.14
CA ASP A 113 -12.54 3.82 6.22
C ASP A 113 -12.98 2.40 6.66
N PHE A 114 -14.09 1.95 6.09
CA PHE A 114 -14.67 0.64 6.36
C PHE A 114 -13.71 -0.51 6.01
N GLY A 115 -12.91 -0.36 4.96
CA GLY A 115 -12.01 -1.41 4.45
C GLY A 115 -11.02 -1.91 5.50
N HIS A 116 -10.51 -1.00 6.33
CA HIS A 116 -9.52 -1.27 7.38
C HIS A 116 -10.11 -1.64 8.75
N ASN A 117 -11.44 -1.57 8.92
CA ASN A 117 -12.09 -1.79 10.23
C ASN A 117 -12.84 -3.11 10.35
N HIS A 118 -13.06 -3.80 9.24
CA HIS A 118 -13.78 -5.07 9.16
C HIS A 118 -12.94 -6.04 8.35
N TRP A 119 -12.68 -7.24 8.85
CA TRP A 119 -11.75 -8.19 8.23
C TRP A 119 -12.46 -9.43 7.71
N HIS A 120 -13.56 -9.85 8.32
CA HIS A 120 -14.21 -11.12 8.00
C HIS A 120 -14.93 -11.08 6.64
N ASN A 121 -15.33 -9.89 6.18
CA ASN A 121 -15.98 -9.67 4.89
C ASN A 121 -14.97 -9.70 3.71
N SER A 122 -14.22 -10.80 3.60
CA SER A 122 -13.13 -11.01 2.66
C SER A 122 -13.21 -12.39 2.03
N LEU A 123 -12.57 -12.57 0.87
CA LEU A 123 -12.46 -13.89 0.24
C LEU A 123 -11.67 -14.87 1.12
N ILE A 124 -10.52 -14.44 1.64
CA ILE A 124 -9.72 -15.21 2.59
C ILE A 124 -9.48 -14.34 3.82
N TRP A 125 -9.82 -14.84 5.01
CA TRP A 125 -9.55 -14.10 6.23
C TRP A 125 -9.05 -14.99 7.37
N ALA A 126 -8.40 -14.36 8.34
CA ALA A 126 -8.01 -14.99 9.61
C ALA A 126 -8.00 -13.95 10.72
N ASP A 127 -8.50 -14.32 11.90
CA ASP A 127 -8.52 -13.47 13.09
C ASP A 127 -7.90 -14.23 14.27
N GLY A 128 -6.75 -13.76 14.75
CA GLY A 128 -6.02 -14.36 15.88
C GLY A 128 -5.33 -15.70 15.58
N ALA A 129 -5.20 -16.10 14.31
CA ALA A 129 -4.51 -17.33 13.92
C ALA A 129 -2.97 -17.22 14.07
N GLU A 130 -2.30 -18.36 14.18
CA GLU A 130 -0.83 -18.43 14.20
C GLU A 130 -0.29 -19.45 13.21
N ASP A 131 0.89 -19.17 12.64
CA ASP A 131 1.58 -20.08 11.72
C ASP A 131 0.70 -20.45 10.52
N ILE A 132 0.27 -19.46 9.76
CA ILE A 132 -0.55 -19.68 8.56
C ILE A 132 0.26 -19.38 7.29
N ALA A 133 -0.07 -20.05 6.19
CA ALA A 133 0.54 -19.71 4.91
C ALA A 133 -0.41 -19.81 3.73
N ILE A 134 -0.20 -18.99 2.71
CA ILE A 134 -0.77 -19.13 1.37
C ILE A 134 0.39 -19.19 0.41
N LEU A 135 0.53 -20.32 -0.30
CA LEU A 135 1.71 -20.66 -1.08
C LEU A 135 1.34 -21.11 -2.48
N GLY A 136 2.29 -21.00 -3.41
CA GLY A 136 2.26 -21.70 -4.68
C GLY A 136 1.82 -20.83 -5.87
N PRO A 137 2.04 -21.30 -7.10
CA PRO A 137 1.95 -20.48 -8.32
C PRO A 137 0.52 -20.21 -8.82
N GLY A 138 -0.51 -20.54 -8.04
CA GLY A 138 -1.89 -20.31 -8.44
C GLY A 138 -2.28 -18.83 -8.45
N LEU A 139 -3.53 -18.60 -8.86
CA LEU A 139 -4.14 -17.26 -8.97
C LEU A 139 -5.26 -17.09 -7.95
N ILE A 140 -5.30 -15.92 -7.32
CA ILE A 140 -6.49 -15.41 -6.65
C ILE A 140 -7.09 -14.33 -7.56
N ASP A 141 -8.30 -14.55 -8.08
CA ASP A 141 -9.03 -13.60 -8.92
C ASP A 141 -10.20 -13.01 -8.13
N GLY A 142 -10.08 -11.73 -7.76
CA GLY A 142 -11.08 -10.98 -7.01
C GLY A 142 -12.28 -10.51 -7.85
N GLU A 143 -12.66 -11.24 -8.89
CA GLU A 143 -13.71 -10.89 -9.87
C GLU A 143 -15.02 -10.40 -9.23
N GLY A 144 -15.45 -11.05 -8.15
CA GLY A 144 -16.68 -10.74 -7.43
C GLY A 144 -16.53 -9.80 -6.22
N LEU A 145 -15.32 -9.29 -5.95
CA LEU A 145 -15.09 -8.36 -4.85
C LEU A 145 -15.52 -6.96 -5.22
N THR A 146 -16.15 -6.26 -4.27
CA THR A 146 -16.43 -4.84 -4.41
C THR A 146 -15.18 -4.01 -4.15
N ARG A 147 -15.09 -2.91 -4.89
CA ARG A 147 -14.06 -1.85 -4.73
C ARG A 147 -14.60 -0.68 -3.92
N GLU A 148 -15.91 -0.61 -3.78
CA GLU A 148 -16.61 0.44 -3.07
C GLU A 148 -16.84 -0.01 -1.63
N GLY A 149 -16.73 0.94 -0.71
CA GLY A 149 -17.24 0.81 0.64
C GLY A 149 -18.51 1.64 0.82
N PRO A 150 -19.10 1.62 2.02
CA PRO A 150 -19.96 2.73 2.42
C PRO A 150 -19.09 3.97 2.31
N GLY A 151 -19.55 5.01 1.59
CA GLY A 151 -18.77 6.23 1.45
C GLY A 151 -18.25 6.65 2.83
N ALA A 152 -16.97 7.02 2.94
CA ALA A 152 -16.44 7.46 4.20
C ALA A 152 -17.34 8.60 4.71
N PRO A 153 -17.81 8.60 5.97
CA PRO A 153 -18.89 9.51 6.38
C PRO A 153 -18.52 10.99 6.21
N TRP A 154 -17.24 11.31 6.01
CA TRP A 154 -16.74 12.66 5.76
C TRP A 154 -16.83 13.10 4.29
N SER A 155 -17.32 14.33 4.08
CA SER A 155 -17.48 14.92 2.75
C SER A 155 -16.12 15.22 2.10
N LYS A 156 -15.85 14.61 0.95
CA LYS A 156 -14.81 15.09 0.02
C LYS A 156 -15.09 16.55 -0.34
N GLY A 157 -14.33 17.50 0.21
CA GLY A 157 -14.36 18.91 -0.23
C GLY A 157 -14.54 20.01 0.82
N ALA A 158 -14.55 19.70 2.11
CA ALA A 158 -14.40 20.73 3.15
C ALA A 158 -12.94 20.77 3.64
N ALA A 159 -12.45 21.95 4.04
CA ALA A 159 -11.17 22.03 4.75
C ALA A 159 -11.22 21.10 5.97
N GLY A 160 -10.25 20.19 6.05
CA GLY A 160 -10.26 19.08 7.01
C GLY A 160 -11.05 17.89 6.48
N ASP A 161 -10.34 16.89 5.93
CA ASP A 161 -10.84 15.51 5.77
C ASP A 161 -10.91 14.84 7.16
N ARG A 162 -11.68 15.48 8.05
CA ARG A 162 -11.96 15.02 9.40
C ARG A 162 -13.16 14.08 9.32
N PRO A 163 -13.10 12.91 9.99
CA PRO A 163 -14.31 12.18 10.26
C PRO A 163 -15.34 13.07 10.93
N LEU A 164 -16.59 13.01 10.45
CA LEU A 164 -17.72 13.70 11.07
C LEU A 164 -17.96 13.28 12.53
N SER A 165 -17.29 12.23 13.00
CA SER A 165 -17.30 11.74 14.37
C SER A 165 -16.46 12.54 15.37
N MET A 166 -15.81 13.63 14.95
CA MET A 166 -15.03 14.52 15.83
C MET A 166 -15.88 15.68 16.42
N GLY A 167 -17.19 15.68 16.14
CA GLY A 167 -18.24 16.44 16.83
C GLY A 167 -19.55 15.64 16.79
N PRO A 168 -20.65 16.08 17.43
CA PRO A 168 -21.94 15.42 17.28
C PRO A 168 -22.36 15.49 15.82
N ALA A 169 -22.26 14.36 15.10
CA ALA A 169 -22.72 14.27 13.72
C ALA A 169 -24.25 14.50 13.69
N PRO A 170 -24.78 15.25 12.71
CA PRO A 170 -26.22 15.37 12.50
C PRO A 170 -26.85 13.98 12.38
N LYS A 171 -28.02 13.76 12.99
CA LYS A 171 -28.68 12.44 13.06
C LYS A 171 -28.94 11.85 11.67
N GLU A 172 -29.22 12.71 10.69
CA GLU A 172 -29.49 12.34 9.30
C GLU A 172 -28.25 11.73 8.64
N LEU A 173 -27.06 12.19 9.02
CA LEU A 173 -25.80 11.68 8.53
C LEU A 173 -25.41 10.36 9.21
N VAL A 174 -25.73 10.20 10.49
CA VAL A 174 -25.60 8.92 11.20
C VAL A 174 -26.51 7.85 10.58
N ALA A 175 -27.78 8.17 10.33
CA ALA A 175 -28.72 7.25 9.69
C ALA A 175 -28.31 6.88 8.25
N GLY A 176 -27.78 7.84 7.49
CA GLY A 176 -27.21 7.59 6.17
C GLY A 176 -26.00 6.66 6.22
N TYR A 177 -25.11 6.85 7.20
CA TYR A 177 -23.95 5.99 7.41
C TYR A 177 -24.34 4.57 7.82
N GLU A 178 -25.31 4.41 8.75
CA GLU A 178 -25.83 3.09 9.15
C GLU A 178 -26.44 2.31 7.97
N ALA A 179 -27.19 2.99 7.10
CA ALA A 179 -27.74 2.37 5.89
C ALA A 179 -26.66 1.94 4.90
N GLN A 180 -25.59 2.74 4.76
CA GLN A 180 -24.44 2.40 3.92
C GLN A 180 -23.64 1.23 4.52
N LEU A 181 -23.42 1.19 5.84
CA LEU A 181 -22.81 0.05 6.53
C LEU A 181 -23.61 -1.23 6.29
N ALA A 182 -24.93 -1.17 6.41
CA ALA A 182 -25.80 -2.30 6.14
C ALA A 182 -25.72 -2.79 4.67
N ALA A 183 -25.41 -1.90 3.72
CA ALA A 183 -25.21 -2.27 2.32
C ALA A 183 -23.95 -3.13 2.08
N MET A 184 -23.02 -3.15 3.04
CA MET A 184 -21.84 -4.04 3.00
C MET A 184 -22.10 -5.45 3.53
N ASN A 185 -23.28 -5.71 4.11
CA ASN A 185 -23.62 -7.04 4.58
C ASN A 185 -23.61 -8.04 3.42
N GLY A 186 -22.80 -9.09 3.56
CA GLY A 186 -22.62 -10.11 2.52
C GLY A 186 -21.72 -9.69 1.35
N GLN A 187 -21.12 -8.50 1.39
CA GLN A 187 -20.17 -8.01 0.38
C GLN A 187 -18.73 -8.29 0.80
N GLY A 188 -17.93 -8.79 -0.14
CA GLY A 188 -16.50 -9.00 0.02
C GLY A 188 -15.72 -7.86 -0.59
N ASN A 189 -14.90 -7.15 0.19
CA ASN A 189 -14.11 -6.02 -0.33
C ASN A 189 -12.60 -6.23 -0.27
N LYS A 190 -12.14 -7.39 0.20
CA LYS A 190 -10.73 -7.75 0.26
C LYS A 190 -10.50 -9.16 -0.24
N ALA A 191 -9.39 -9.37 -0.93
CA ALA A 191 -8.99 -10.72 -1.32
C ALA A 191 -8.39 -11.48 -0.12
N ILE A 192 -7.50 -10.83 0.65
CA ILE A 192 -6.92 -11.41 1.87
C ILE A 192 -7.01 -10.37 3.00
N ALA A 193 -7.53 -10.77 4.16
CA ALA A 193 -7.57 -9.92 5.36
C ALA A 193 -7.18 -10.69 6.63
N PHE A 194 -6.09 -10.29 7.26
CA PHE A 194 -5.61 -10.88 8.50
C PHE A 194 -5.69 -9.87 9.64
N LYS A 195 -6.21 -10.30 10.79
CA LYS A 195 -6.29 -9.51 12.00
C LYS A 195 -5.62 -10.24 13.15
N ASN A 196 -4.70 -9.56 13.84
CA ASN A 196 -3.95 -10.12 14.97
C ASN A 196 -3.29 -11.49 14.71
N VAL A 197 -2.94 -11.79 13.45
CA VAL A 197 -2.29 -13.05 13.07
C VAL A 197 -0.81 -13.03 13.46
N ARG A 198 -0.24 -14.16 13.87
CA ARG A 198 1.21 -14.27 14.11
C ARG A 198 1.84 -15.21 13.09
N ARG A 199 2.97 -14.79 12.49
CA ARG A 199 3.80 -15.62 11.60
C ARG A 199 3.04 -16.08 10.34
N ALA A 200 2.46 -15.13 9.60
CA ALA A 200 1.85 -15.43 8.31
C ALA A 200 2.91 -15.44 7.19
N THR A 201 2.85 -16.42 6.28
CA THR A 201 3.69 -16.47 5.07
C THR A 201 2.84 -16.43 3.81
N LEU A 202 3.00 -15.42 2.96
CA LEU A 202 2.37 -15.33 1.64
C LEU A 202 3.46 -15.42 0.57
N ARG A 203 3.42 -16.45 -0.28
CA ARG A 203 4.51 -16.66 -1.25
C ARG A 203 4.10 -17.26 -2.59
N ASP A 204 4.75 -16.82 -3.65
CA ASP A 204 4.77 -17.43 -5.00
C ASP A 204 3.46 -17.34 -5.81
N PHE A 205 2.38 -16.74 -5.30
CA PHE A 205 1.10 -16.66 -6.03
C PHE A 205 0.91 -15.33 -6.74
N SER A 206 -0.05 -15.33 -7.67
CA SER A 206 -0.55 -14.11 -8.32
C SER A 206 -1.92 -13.72 -7.78
N LEU A 207 -2.21 -12.42 -7.74
CA LEU A 207 -3.50 -11.86 -7.32
C LEU A 207 -3.97 -10.84 -8.36
N TYR A 208 -5.17 -11.02 -8.86
CA TYR A 208 -5.80 -10.13 -9.84
C TYR A 208 -7.08 -9.52 -9.27
N ARG A 209 -7.23 -8.19 -9.39
CA ARG A 209 -8.42 -7.40 -8.99
C ARG A 209 -8.88 -7.64 -7.55
N GLY A 210 -8.02 -7.40 -6.57
CA GLY A 210 -8.26 -7.73 -5.15
C GLY A 210 -9.36 -6.97 -4.39
N GLY A 211 -10.28 -6.27 -5.07
CA GLY A 211 -11.32 -5.48 -4.42
C GLY A 211 -10.83 -4.09 -3.99
N HIS A 212 -11.28 -3.65 -2.81
CA HIS A 212 -10.92 -2.38 -2.17
C HIS A 212 -9.49 -2.39 -1.65
N ILE A 213 -9.04 -3.51 -1.06
CA ILE A 213 -7.66 -3.77 -0.64
C ILE A 213 -7.32 -5.21 -1.02
N ALA A 214 -6.24 -5.44 -1.76
CA ALA A 214 -5.88 -6.79 -2.17
C ALA A 214 -5.39 -7.64 -0.98
N ILE A 215 -4.48 -7.12 -0.16
CA ILE A 215 -4.00 -7.79 1.05
C ILE A 215 -3.99 -6.80 2.22
N LEU A 216 -4.81 -7.03 3.23
CA LEU A 216 -4.81 -6.29 4.49
C LEU A 216 -4.26 -7.18 5.61
N ILE A 217 -3.23 -6.73 6.31
CA ILE A 217 -2.76 -7.36 7.56
C ILE A 217 -2.75 -6.30 8.65
N THR A 218 -3.60 -6.46 9.66
CA THR A 218 -3.74 -5.51 10.76
C THR A 218 -3.40 -6.16 12.10
N GLY A 219 -2.45 -5.58 12.81
CA GLY A 219 -1.87 -6.17 14.01
C GLY A 219 -1.07 -7.42 13.67
N GLY A 220 -0.53 -8.05 14.71
CA GLY A 220 0.24 -9.26 14.53
C GLY A 220 1.75 -9.01 14.42
N ASP A 221 2.47 -10.08 14.14
CA ASP A 221 3.92 -10.14 14.30
C ASP A 221 4.54 -11.24 13.42
N GLY A 222 5.69 -10.97 12.80
CA GLY A 222 6.52 -11.98 12.16
C GLY A 222 6.07 -12.39 10.75
N HIS A 223 5.51 -11.48 9.97
CA HIS A 223 4.96 -11.79 8.64
C HIS A 223 6.04 -11.82 7.54
N THR A 224 5.87 -12.69 6.56
CA THR A 224 6.71 -12.74 5.35
C THR A 224 5.84 -12.73 4.12
N LEU A 225 6.07 -11.76 3.23
CA LEU A 225 5.47 -11.68 1.90
C LEU A 225 6.59 -11.72 0.88
N ASP A 226 6.61 -12.75 0.03
CA ASP A 226 7.72 -12.96 -0.90
C ASP A 226 7.25 -13.42 -2.28
N ASN A 227 7.87 -12.91 -3.34
CA ASN A 227 7.61 -13.35 -4.72
C ASN A 227 6.13 -13.33 -5.13
N LEU A 228 5.39 -12.29 -4.73
CA LEU A 228 3.98 -12.10 -5.11
C LEU A 228 3.87 -11.21 -6.35
N LYS A 229 2.89 -11.52 -7.21
CA LYS A 229 2.47 -10.64 -8.31
C LYS A 229 1.05 -10.16 -8.08
N ILE A 230 0.85 -8.87 -7.85
CA ILE A 230 -0.45 -8.30 -7.49
C ILE A 230 -0.81 -7.23 -8.52
N ASP A 231 -1.96 -7.38 -9.17
CA ASP A 231 -2.48 -6.39 -10.13
C ASP A 231 -3.93 -6.07 -9.77
N SER A 232 -4.12 -4.93 -9.10
CA SER A 232 -5.38 -4.52 -8.48
C SER A 232 -5.75 -3.08 -8.86
N ASN A 233 -6.93 -2.59 -8.47
CA ASN A 233 -7.27 -1.17 -8.67
C ASN A 233 -6.59 -0.32 -7.61
N ARG A 234 -7.01 -0.63 -6.38
CA ARG A 234 -6.76 0.10 -5.15
C ARG A 234 -5.64 -0.62 -4.43
N ASP A 235 -5.51 -0.35 -3.14
CA ASP A 235 -4.35 -0.70 -2.33
C ASP A 235 -3.93 -2.16 -2.56
N GLY A 236 -2.64 -2.34 -2.84
CA GLY A 236 -2.08 -3.66 -3.11
C GLY A 236 -1.87 -4.41 -1.80
N ILE A 237 -1.03 -3.87 -0.94
CA ILE A 237 -0.69 -4.43 0.36
C ILE A 237 -0.76 -3.34 1.42
N ASP A 238 -1.69 -3.51 2.36
CA ASP A 238 -1.85 -2.71 3.57
C ASP A 238 -1.30 -3.46 4.79
N LEU A 239 -0.30 -2.88 5.42
CA LEU A 239 0.22 -3.36 6.70
C LEU A 239 -0.05 -2.34 7.79
N ASP A 240 -0.97 -2.67 8.70
CA ASP A 240 -1.46 -1.76 9.72
C ASP A 240 -1.12 -2.27 11.13
N CYS A 241 -0.47 -1.47 11.97
CA CYS A 241 -0.10 -1.83 13.36
C CYS A 241 0.68 -3.16 13.49
N VAL A 242 1.50 -3.52 12.49
CA VAL A 242 2.26 -4.79 12.46
C VAL A 242 3.64 -4.65 13.11
N SER A 243 4.25 -5.78 13.48
CA SER A 243 5.66 -5.81 13.90
C SER A 243 6.44 -6.92 13.19
N ASN A 244 7.73 -6.70 12.95
CA ASN A 244 8.67 -7.70 12.41
C ASN A 244 8.18 -8.30 11.08
N VAL A 245 8.14 -7.48 10.03
CA VAL A 245 7.62 -7.89 8.71
C VAL A 245 8.67 -7.76 7.63
N HIS A 246 8.75 -8.78 6.77
CA HIS A 246 9.62 -8.79 5.60
C HIS A 246 8.81 -8.89 4.32
N LEU A 247 9.00 -7.93 3.43
CA LEU A 247 8.46 -7.88 2.07
C LEU A 247 9.63 -7.96 1.09
N SER A 248 9.64 -8.98 0.24
CA SER A 248 10.69 -9.17 -0.74
C SER A 248 10.19 -9.61 -2.11
N ASN A 249 10.86 -9.17 -3.18
CA ASN A 249 10.64 -9.68 -4.54
C ASN A 249 9.19 -9.53 -5.03
N LEU A 250 8.51 -8.45 -4.62
CA LEU A 250 7.11 -8.22 -4.97
C LEU A 250 6.98 -7.44 -6.28
N THR A 251 6.00 -7.78 -7.11
CA THR A 251 5.59 -6.97 -8.27
C THR A 251 4.14 -6.53 -8.03
N VAL A 252 3.92 -5.24 -7.77
CA VAL A 252 2.60 -4.73 -7.35
C VAL A 252 2.16 -3.56 -8.22
N ASN A 253 1.03 -3.74 -8.90
CA ASN A 253 0.43 -2.77 -9.81
C ASN A 253 -0.93 -2.30 -9.29
N THR A 254 -1.07 -0.98 -9.06
CA THR A 254 -2.30 -0.36 -8.53
C THR A 254 -2.47 1.06 -9.09
N PRO A 255 -3.14 1.25 -10.25
CA PRO A 255 -3.21 2.57 -10.89
C PRO A 255 -4.06 3.58 -10.11
N SER A 256 -4.93 3.11 -9.20
CA SER A 256 -5.90 3.96 -8.51
C SER A 256 -5.60 4.15 -7.02
N ASP A 257 -4.61 3.46 -6.44
CA ASP A 257 -4.17 3.66 -5.04
C ASP A 257 -2.76 3.07 -4.79
N ASP A 258 -2.29 3.07 -3.54
CA ASP A 258 -0.92 2.68 -3.19
C ASP A 258 -0.62 1.19 -3.46
N ALA A 259 0.59 0.89 -3.88
CA ALA A 259 1.00 -0.48 -4.15
C ALA A 259 1.35 -1.21 -2.84
N ILE A 260 2.24 -0.61 -2.04
CA ILE A 260 2.65 -1.13 -0.74
C ILE A 260 2.55 0.02 0.26
N VAL A 261 1.71 -0.11 1.27
CA VAL A 261 1.46 0.95 2.22
C VAL A 261 1.52 0.44 3.65
N LEU A 262 2.25 1.18 4.48
CA LEU A 262 2.32 0.97 5.91
C LEU A 262 1.41 1.98 6.60
N LYS A 263 0.58 1.48 7.51
CA LYS A 263 -0.35 2.27 8.33
C LYS A 263 -0.14 1.93 9.81
N SER A 264 -0.65 2.78 10.67
CA SER A 264 -0.70 2.57 12.11
C SER A 264 -1.96 3.25 12.64
N SER A 265 -3.11 2.75 12.20
CA SER A 265 -4.41 3.31 12.50
C SER A 265 -4.83 3.05 13.96
N TYR A 266 -6.03 3.50 14.33
CA TYR A 266 -6.65 3.14 15.61
C TYR A 266 -7.64 1.96 15.48
N ALA A 267 -7.66 1.24 14.36
CA ALA A 267 -8.64 0.18 14.08
C ALA A 267 -8.63 -0.98 15.09
N LEU A 268 -7.52 -1.15 15.83
CA LEU A 268 -7.38 -2.14 16.90
C LEU A 268 -7.74 -1.60 18.30
N GLY A 269 -8.27 -0.38 18.39
CA GLY A 269 -8.62 0.24 19.67
C GLY A 269 -7.45 0.70 20.53
N ALA A 270 -6.25 0.80 19.95
CA ALA A 270 -5.04 1.22 20.65
C ALA A 270 -4.06 1.93 19.70
N PHE A 271 -3.30 2.90 20.24
CA PHE A 271 -2.16 3.49 19.55
C PHE A 271 -1.03 2.46 19.45
N ARG A 272 -0.90 1.81 18.30
CA ARG A 272 0.12 0.79 18.05
C ARG A 272 0.94 1.17 16.82
N PRO A 273 2.27 1.28 16.93
CA PRO A 273 3.09 1.60 15.78
C PRO A 273 3.17 0.40 14.82
N THR A 274 3.36 0.70 13.54
CA THR A 274 3.95 -0.27 12.61
C THR A 274 5.46 -0.19 12.71
N ARG A 275 6.13 -1.30 12.98
CA ARG A 275 7.56 -1.28 13.26
C ARG A 275 8.35 -2.50 12.82
N ASN A 276 9.65 -2.32 12.66
CA ASN A 276 10.57 -3.37 12.21
C ASN A 276 10.10 -3.98 10.88
N VAL A 277 9.91 -3.12 9.87
CA VAL A 277 9.47 -3.55 8.54
C VAL A 277 10.61 -3.37 7.54
N THR A 278 10.83 -4.38 6.71
CA THR A 278 11.78 -4.33 5.59
C THR A 278 11.04 -4.54 4.28
N ILE A 279 11.19 -3.62 3.33
CA ILE A 279 10.69 -3.73 1.95
C ILE A 279 11.88 -3.75 1.01
N THR A 280 12.08 -4.86 0.30
CA THR A 280 13.27 -5.08 -0.52
C THR A 280 12.96 -5.66 -1.90
N ASN A 281 13.70 -5.22 -2.92
CA ASN A 281 13.63 -5.83 -4.26
C ASN A 281 12.21 -5.82 -4.86
N CYS A 282 11.43 -4.76 -4.62
CA CYS A 282 10.06 -4.66 -5.10
C CYS A 282 9.95 -3.76 -6.34
N PHE A 283 9.04 -4.11 -7.24
CA PHE A 283 8.61 -3.30 -8.37
C PHE A 283 7.18 -2.81 -8.12
N VAL A 284 6.97 -1.49 -8.12
CA VAL A 284 5.66 -0.87 -7.94
C VAL A 284 5.29 -0.03 -9.16
N SER A 285 4.02 -0.10 -9.58
CA SER A 285 3.57 0.59 -10.78
C SER A 285 2.10 0.98 -10.79
N GLY A 286 1.74 1.88 -11.70
CA GLY A 286 0.36 2.31 -11.96
C GLY A 286 -0.10 2.07 -13.41
N TYR A 287 0.17 0.89 -13.97
CA TYR A 287 -0.34 0.46 -15.28
C TYR A 287 -1.82 0.08 -15.24
N ASP A 288 -2.44 -0.02 -16.42
CA ASP A 288 -3.81 -0.50 -16.56
C ASP A 288 -3.96 -1.88 -15.94
N ILE A 289 -5.06 -2.08 -15.22
CA ILE A 289 -5.35 -3.35 -14.52
C ILE A 289 -5.24 -4.54 -15.49
N GLY A 290 -4.52 -5.56 -15.03
CA GLY A 290 -4.26 -6.83 -15.73
C GLY A 290 -3.07 -6.78 -16.68
N SER A 291 -2.62 -5.59 -17.07
CA SER A 291 -1.55 -5.45 -18.05
C SER A 291 -0.15 -5.74 -17.49
N MET A 292 0.03 -5.67 -16.17
CA MET A 292 1.27 -6.11 -15.53
C MET A 292 1.33 -7.65 -15.53
N LEU A 293 0.22 -8.32 -15.21
CA LEU A 293 0.17 -9.80 -15.20
C LEU A 293 0.29 -10.41 -16.60
N ASP A 294 -0.32 -9.80 -17.61
CA ASP A 294 -0.25 -10.30 -19.00
C ASP A 294 1.02 -9.85 -19.75
N GLY A 295 1.82 -8.95 -19.16
CA GLY A 295 3.10 -8.46 -19.69
C GLY A 295 2.98 -7.39 -20.79
N SER A 296 1.79 -6.85 -21.04
CA SER A 296 1.58 -5.80 -22.06
C SER A 296 1.82 -4.38 -21.55
N TYR A 297 1.84 -4.15 -20.23
CA TYR A 297 2.14 -2.86 -19.59
C TYR A 297 1.40 -1.66 -20.21
N ARG A 298 0.09 -1.82 -20.43
CA ARG A 298 -0.75 -0.79 -21.03
C ARG A 298 -0.87 0.41 -20.09
N SER A 299 -0.93 1.60 -20.68
CA SER A 299 -0.80 2.88 -19.98
C SER A 299 -1.94 3.85 -20.32
N THR A 300 -3.14 3.34 -20.58
CA THR A 300 -4.29 4.15 -21.02
C THR A 300 -4.91 4.97 -19.89
N GLN A 301 -4.90 4.49 -18.64
CA GLN A 301 -5.32 5.26 -17.47
C GLN A 301 -4.18 6.17 -17.03
N TYR A 302 -4.36 7.50 -17.15
CA TYR A 302 -3.37 8.49 -16.68
C TYR A 302 -3.72 9.13 -15.33
N ILE A 303 -5.02 9.21 -15.03
CA ILE A 303 -5.56 9.87 -13.84
C ILE A 303 -6.16 8.83 -12.89
N ALA A 304 -5.84 8.94 -11.60
CA ALA A 304 -6.44 8.17 -10.52
C ALA A 304 -7.79 8.79 -10.09
N PRO A 305 -8.65 8.06 -9.35
CA PRO A 305 -9.97 8.56 -8.93
C PRO A 305 -9.96 9.84 -8.08
N ASP A 306 -8.84 10.15 -7.42
CA ASP A 306 -8.64 11.39 -6.67
C ASP A 306 -8.23 12.60 -7.54
N LYS A 307 -8.21 12.41 -8.87
CA LYS A 307 -7.88 13.40 -9.90
C LYS A 307 -6.40 13.79 -9.99
N ASP A 308 -5.51 13.09 -9.31
CA ASP A 308 -4.07 13.20 -9.57
C ASP A 308 -3.61 12.09 -10.53
N GLY A 309 -2.31 12.02 -10.82
CA GLY A 309 -1.75 10.93 -11.61
C GLY A 309 -1.91 9.57 -10.94
N VAL A 310 -1.75 8.50 -11.74
CA VAL A 310 -1.79 7.10 -11.24
C VAL A 310 -0.88 6.88 -10.03
N THR A 311 -1.35 6.09 -9.06
CA THR A 311 -0.77 6.02 -7.71
C THR A 311 0.37 5.02 -7.56
N GLY A 312 0.12 3.71 -7.43
CA GLY A 312 1.13 2.66 -7.63
C GLY A 312 2.45 2.75 -6.84
N ARG A 313 2.47 3.40 -5.67
CA ARG A 313 3.71 3.76 -4.94
C ARG A 313 3.94 2.92 -3.67
N ILE A 314 5.12 3.07 -3.08
CA ILE A 314 5.36 2.70 -1.68
C ILE A 314 5.08 3.92 -0.79
N LYS A 315 4.32 3.73 0.30
CA LYS A 315 3.89 4.81 1.20
C LYS A 315 3.92 4.41 2.68
N LEU A 316 4.23 5.37 3.56
CA LEU A 316 3.82 5.34 4.98
C LEU A 316 2.68 6.36 5.15
N GLY A 317 1.57 5.94 5.75
CA GLY A 317 0.38 6.77 6.00
C GLY A 317 -0.83 6.42 5.11
N THR A 318 -1.89 7.22 5.09
CA THR A 318 -2.07 8.46 5.88
C THR A 318 -2.38 8.16 7.36
N GLU A 319 -2.95 6.98 7.62
CA GLU A 319 -3.35 6.52 8.94
C GLU A 319 -2.13 6.23 9.78
N SER A 320 -1.88 7.11 10.73
CA SER A 320 -0.58 7.22 11.38
C SER A 320 -0.67 7.42 12.90
N ALA A 321 -1.86 7.25 13.48
CA ALA A 321 -2.13 7.47 14.90
C ALA A 321 -1.12 6.78 15.84
N GLY A 322 -0.69 5.56 15.51
CA GLY A 322 0.29 4.78 16.28
C GLY A 322 1.76 5.09 15.98
N GLY A 323 2.10 5.59 14.80
CA GLY A 323 3.45 5.87 14.34
C GLY A 323 4.13 4.75 13.52
N PHE A 324 5.32 5.08 13.02
CA PHE A 324 6.19 4.23 12.22
C PHE A 324 7.59 4.22 12.81
N GLU A 325 8.13 3.05 13.14
CA GLU A 325 9.42 2.93 13.82
C GLU A 325 10.30 1.88 13.15
N ASN A 326 11.56 2.20 12.86
CA ASN A 326 12.52 1.24 12.30
C ASN A 326 12.02 0.58 11.00
N ILE A 327 11.95 1.38 9.93
CA ILE A 327 11.48 0.95 8.61
C ILE A 327 12.61 1.09 7.60
N ALA A 328 12.90 -0.01 6.90
CA ALA A 328 13.92 -0.05 5.85
C ALA A 328 13.29 -0.34 4.49
N ILE A 329 13.52 0.53 3.50
CA ILE A 329 13.05 0.36 2.11
C ILE A 329 14.28 0.38 1.20
N SER A 330 14.53 -0.68 0.45
CA SER A 330 15.69 -0.69 -0.45
C SER A 330 15.58 -1.54 -1.70
N ASN A 331 16.37 -1.18 -2.71
CA ASN A 331 16.45 -1.90 -3.99
C ASN A 331 15.10 -1.99 -4.71
N CYS A 332 14.26 -0.94 -4.62
CA CYS A 332 12.94 -0.93 -5.24
C CYS A 332 12.92 -0.09 -6.52
N VAL A 333 12.01 -0.43 -7.42
CA VAL A 333 11.75 0.26 -8.68
C VAL A 333 10.33 0.81 -8.69
N PHE A 334 10.21 2.09 -9.03
CA PHE A 334 8.95 2.81 -9.20
C PHE A 334 8.78 3.13 -10.67
N GLU A 335 7.69 2.69 -11.27
CA GLU A 335 7.45 2.85 -12.69
C GLU A 335 6.04 3.34 -12.94
N ARG A 336 5.90 4.51 -13.58
CA ARG A 336 4.61 5.08 -13.96
C ARG A 336 3.65 5.15 -12.78
N CYS A 337 4.05 5.90 -11.76
CA CYS A 337 3.37 5.94 -10.48
C CYS A 337 3.72 7.24 -9.75
N ARG A 338 3.12 7.48 -8.59
CA ARG A 338 3.55 8.54 -7.66
C ARG A 338 4.91 8.20 -7.05
N GLY A 339 5.62 9.20 -6.56
CA GLY A 339 6.89 9.00 -5.88
C GLY A 339 6.73 8.43 -4.47
N LEU A 340 7.86 8.24 -3.79
CA LEU A 340 7.89 7.73 -2.42
C LEU A 340 7.27 8.76 -1.45
N ALA A 341 6.36 8.30 -0.60
CA ALA A 341 5.71 9.14 0.40
C ALA A 341 5.91 8.61 1.84
N LEU A 342 6.35 9.49 2.72
CA LEU A 342 6.52 9.29 4.15
C LEU A 342 5.62 10.30 4.88
N GLU A 343 4.40 9.90 5.20
CA GLU A 343 3.36 10.78 5.73
C GLU A 343 3.01 10.40 7.17
N ILE A 344 3.01 11.38 8.07
CA ILE A 344 2.54 11.23 9.46
C ILE A 344 1.60 12.40 9.79
N VAL A 345 0.29 12.14 9.80
CA VAL A 345 -0.74 13.19 9.83
C VAL A 345 -1.82 13.01 10.88
N ASP A 346 -1.92 11.84 11.51
CA ASP A 346 -2.96 11.53 12.50
C ASP A 346 -2.45 11.48 13.95
N GLY A 347 -1.19 11.84 14.16
CA GLY A 347 -0.47 11.71 15.42
C GLY A 347 0.67 10.70 15.31
N GLY A 348 1.16 10.21 16.45
CA GLY A 348 2.24 9.21 16.48
C GLY A 348 3.64 9.80 16.24
N LYS A 349 4.59 8.90 16.00
CA LYS A 349 5.99 9.23 15.75
C LYS A 349 6.49 8.51 14.50
N MET A 350 7.26 9.16 13.66
CA MET A 350 7.98 8.56 12.54
C MET A 350 9.47 8.64 12.85
N GLU A 351 10.08 7.50 13.19
CA GLU A 351 11.44 7.43 13.71
C GLU A 351 12.23 6.30 13.04
N ASP A 352 13.50 6.57 12.75
CA ASP A 352 14.46 5.60 12.20
C ASP A 352 14.00 5.00 10.87
N ILE A 353 13.80 5.87 9.88
CA ILE A 353 13.39 5.48 8.53
C ILE A 353 14.60 5.54 7.59
N VAL A 354 14.92 4.41 6.95
CA VAL A 354 16.03 4.30 6.01
C VAL A 354 15.50 3.89 4.64
N VAL A 355 15.80 4.69 3.63
CA VAL A 355 15.45 4.45 2.24
C VAL A 355 16.73 4.46 1.42
N ASN A 356 17.00 3.40 0.67
CA ASN A 356 18.26 3.28 -0.06
C ASN A 356 18.13 2.57 -1.41
N ASN A 357 18.82 3.05 -2.43
CA ASN A 357 18.92 2.39 -3.75
C ASN A 357 17.54 2.24 -4.41
N ILE A 358 16.94 3.37 -4.79
CA ILE A 358 15.64 3.42 -5.45
C ILE A 358 15.79 4.01 -6.85
N THR A 359 15.23 3.32 -7.84
CA THR A 359 15.14 3.83 -9.22
C THR A 359 13.69 4.15 -9.55
N MET A 360 13.45 5.32 -10.15
CA MET A 360 12.13 5.83 -10.45
C MET A 360 12.04 6.33 -11.90
N ARG A 361 10.97 5.99 -12.62
CA ARG A 361 10.71 6.50 -13.97
C ARG A 361 9.22 6.80 -14.16
N GLU A 362 8.95 7.89 -14.87
CA GLU A 362 7.60 8.39 -15.13
C GLU A 362 6.83 8.68 -13.83
N ILE A 363 7.43 9.51 -12.99
CA ILE A 363 6.81 9.88 -11.71
C ILE A 363 5.72 10.91 -11.95
N THR A 364 4.52 10.64 -11.42
CA THR A 364 3.31 11.41 -11.68
C THR A 364 3.02 12.51 -10.66
N THR A 365 3.77 12.52 -9.53
CA THR A 365 3.74 13.57 -8.50
C THR A 365 5.16 13.91 -7.99
N ALA A 366 5.32 14.37 -6.75
CA ALA A 366 6.64 14.57 -6.14
C ALA A 366 7.42 13.24 -6.09
N PRO A 367 8.71 13.20 -6.45
CA PRO A 367 9.51 11.97 -6.41
C PRO A 367 9.80 11.50 -4.98
N LEU A 368 9.92 12.46 -4.05
CA LEU A 368 10.08 12.22 -2.61
C LEU A 368 9.14 13.17 -1.88
N PHE A 369 8.37 12.66 -0.93
CA PHE A 369 7.45 13.44 -0.12
C PHE A 369 7.55 13.03 1.35
N VAL A 370 8.05 13.92 2.21
CA VAL A 370 8.08 13.75 3.66
C VAL A 370 7.16 14.77 4.29
N ARG A 371 6.15 14.32 5.04
CA ARG A 371 5.08 15.19 5.53
C ARG A 371 4.71 14.89 6.98
N ILE A 372 4.80 15.91 7.83
CA ILE A 372 4.07 15.96 9.11
C ILE A 372 2.79 16.76 8.91
N GLY A 373 1.62 16.22 9.21
CA GLY A 373 0.33 16.92 9.20
C GLY A 373 -0.39 16.82 10.54
N ASP A 374 -1.56 17.45 10.63
CA ASP A 374 -2.38 17.51 11.85
C ASP A 374 -3.86 17.21 11.59
N ARG A 375 -4.14 16.22 10.73
CA ARG A 375 -5.49 15.71 10.47
C ARG A 375 -6.10 15.07 11.72
N ARG A 376 -5.27 14.44 12.56
CA ARG A 376 -5.63 13.78 13.85
C ARG A 376 -6.86 12.88 13.76
N ARG A 377 -6.87 11.96 12.79
CA ARG A 377 -7.89 10.91 12.70
C ARG A 377 -7.72 9.85 13.80
N ALA A 378 -7.97 10.24 15.04
CA ALA A 378 -7.72 9.44 16.24
C ALA A 378 -8.62 9.89 17.40
N PRO A 379 -8.72 9.11 18.50
CA PRO A 379 -9.44 9.55 19.70
C PRO A 379 -8.91 10.84 20.30
N THR A 380 -9.76 11.54 21.05
CA THR A 380 -9.40 12.73 21.82
C THR A 380 -8.16 12.47 22.68
N GLY A 381 -7.19 13.37 22.61
CA GLY A 381 -5.91 13.24 23.31
C GLY A 381 -4.75 12.75 22.44
N ALA A 382 -4.99 12.42 21.17
CA ALA A 382 -3.93 12.22 20.19
C ALA A 382 -3.01 13.46 20.13
N LYS A 383 -1.70 13.21 20.22
CA LYS A 383 -0.67 14.26 20.19
C LYS A 383 -0.37 14.66 18.74
N MET A 384 0.16 15.87 18.58
CA MET A 384 0.79 16.30 17.33
C MET A 384 1.83 15.26 16.88
N ALA A 385 1.83 14.95 15.59
CA ALA A 385 2.78 14.03 15.00
C ALA A 385 4.21 14.58 15.05
N THR A 386 5.21 13.70 15.09
CA THR A 386 6.63 14.07 14.99
C THR A 386 7.35 13.17 14.00
N ALA A 387 8.35 13.70 13.29
CA ALA A 387 9.19 12.91 12.39
C ALA A 387 10.68 13.24 12.60
N ARG A 388 11.49 12.21 12.82
CA ARG A 388 12.94 12.36 12.94
C ARG A 388 13.75 11.15 12.51
N GLY A 389 15.05 11.34 12.26
CA GLY A 389 15.96 10.25 11.95
C GLY A 389 15.62 9.58 10.62
N ILE A 390 15.50 10.39 9.58
CA ILE A 390 15.14 9.93 8.24
C ILE A 390 16.36 10.01 7.33
N SER A 391 16.78 8.89 6.75
CA SER A 391 17.87 8.83 5.78
C SER A 391 17.36 8.32 4.45
N ILE A 392 17.51 9.12 3.39
CA ILE A 392 17.14 8.76 2.02
C ILE A 392 18.39 8.89 1.15
N ALA A 393 18.84 7.78 0.59
CA ALA A 393 20.08 7.73 -0.17
C ALA A 393 20.01 6.93 -1.47
N ASN A 394 20.90 7.26 -2.40
CA ASN A 394 21.07 6.54 -3.67
C ASN A 394 19.74 6.47 -4.46
N ILE A 395 19.19 7.64 -4.78
CA ILE A 395 17.92 7.77 -5.49
C ILE A 395 18.17 8.30 -6.89
N HIS A 396 17.65 7.62 -7.90
CA HIS A 396 17.62 8.13 -9.27
C HIS A 396 16.17 8.19 -9.76
N ALA A 397 15.68 9.38 -10.10
CA ALA A 397 14.35 9.59 -10.64
C ALA A 397 14.39 10.31 -11.99
N SER A 398 13.65 9.81 -12.96
CA SER A 398 13.55 10.39 -14.30
C SER A 398 12.10 10.58 -14.74
N ASN A 399 11.88 11.49 -15.68
CA ASN A 399 10.55 11.79 -16.20
C ASN A 399 9.59 12.21 -15.04
N VAL A 400 10.09 13.03 -14.11
CA VAL A 400 9.35 13.50 -12.93
C VAL A 400 8.38 14.61 -13.32
N ASP A 401 7.18 14.62 -12.72
CA ASP A 401 6.20 15.71 -12.86
C ASP A 401 6.80 17.05 -12.40
N PRO A 402 6.90 18.07 -13.27
CA PRO A 402 7.58 19.32 -12.94
C PRO A 402 6.74 20.23 -12.04
N ARG A 403 5.46 19.91 -11.81
CA ARG A 403 4.61 20.66 -10.87
C ARG A 403 5.15 20.54 -9.45
N PHE A 404 5.77 19.41 -9.10
CA PHE A 404 6.17 19.12 -7.72
C PHE A 404 7.66 18.84 -7.63
N ALA A 405 8.36 19.65 -6.84
CA ALA A 405 9.70 19.34 -6.35
C ALA A 405 9.70 18.03 -5.50
N ALA A 406 10.88 17.54 -5.14
CA ALA A 406 11.00 16.74 -3.92
C ALA A 406 10.61 17.62 -2.71
N ILE A 407 9.82 17.10 -1.77
CA ILE A 407 9.22 17.91 -0.69
C ILE A 407 9.56 17.31 0.67
N ILE A 408 10.10 18.14 1.56
CA ILE A 408 10.16 17.90 3.01
C ILE A 408 9.31 19.00 3.65
N ALA A 409 8.18 18.66 4.27
CA ALA A 409 7.25 19.63 4.82
C ALA A 409 6.78 19.23 6.23
N GLY A 410 7.37 19.86 7.25
CA GLY A 410 6.86 19.83 8.62
C GLY A 410 5.69 20.80 8.84
N LEU A 411 5.38 21.06 10.11
CA LEU A 411 4.55 22.17 10.57
C LEU A 411 5.41 23.10 11.42
N SER A 412 5.05 24.38 11.51
CA SER A 412 5.77 25.33 12.37
C SER A 412 5.85 24.86 13.83
N GLU A 413 4.80 24.22 14.35
CA GLU A 413 4.77 23.64 15.70
C GLU A 413 5.42 22.26 15.82
N SER A 414 5.67 21.57 14.69
CA SER A 414 6.30 20.25 14.65
C SER A 414 7.15 20.11 13.39
N PRO A 415 8.40 20.62 13.42
CA PRO A 415 9.28 20.54 12.28
C PRO A 415 9.76 19.10 12.07
N VAL A 416 10.05 18.74 10.81
CA VAL A 416 10.82 17.52 10.51
C VAL A 416 12.24 17.73 11.03
N THR A 417 12.77 16.79 11.82
CA THR A 417 14.11 16.95 12.41
C THR A 417 15.06 15.83 11.97
N ASP A 418 16.35 16.12 11.84
CA ASP A 418 17.38 15.12 11.54
C ASP A 418 17.05 14.28 10.28
N ILE A 419 17.08 14.95 9.13
CA ILE A 419 16.83 14.34 7.83
C ILE A 419 18.05 14.48 6.93
N THR A 420 18.46 13.35 6.34
CA THR A 420 19.60 13.28 5.42
C THR A 420 19.14 12.83 4.05
N LEU A 421 19.44 13.62 3.02
CA LEU A 421 19.32 13.27 1.62
C LEU A 421 20.73 13.11 1.03
N SER A 422 21.07 11.94 0.49
CA SER A 422 22.43 11.67 -0.01
C SER A 422 22.46 10.95 -1.36
N ASN A 423 23.26 11.43 -2.31
CA ASN A 423 23.38 10.85 -3.65
C ASN A 423 22.01 10.71 -4.34
N ILE A 424 21.39 11.85 -4.65
CA ILE A 424 20.07 11.93 -5.27
C ILE A 424 20.17 12.61 -6.61
N SER A 425 19.67 11.98 -7.67
CA SER A 425 19.55 12.58 -9.01
C SER A 425 18.09 12.63 -9.46
N LEU A 426 17.57 13.82 -9.74
CA LEU A 426 16.19 14.05 -10.17
C LEU A 426 16.17 14.74 -11.55
N HIS A 427 15.55 14.09 -12.53
CA HIS A 427 15.36 14.61 -13.89
C HIS A 427 13.87 14.86 -14.15
N PHE A 428 13.50 16.15 -14.23
CA PHE A 428 12.12 16.60 -14.41
C PHE A 428 11.74 16.70 -15.90
N ARG A 429 10.47 16.41 -16.20
CA ARG A 429 9.91 16.56 -17.55
C ARG A 429 9.98 18.01 -18.03
N ASP A 430 10.07 18.16 -19.34
CA ASP A 430 9.85 19.45 -19.99
C ASP A 430 8.35 19.71 -20.15
N ALA A 431 7.76 20.38 -19.16
CA ALA A 431 6.44 20.97 -19.27
C ALA A 431 6.38 22.32 -18.54
N PRO A 432 5.63 23.31 -19.06
CA PRO A 432 5.47 24.60 -18.38
C PRO A 432 4.75 24.43 -17.06
N VAL A 433 5.23 25.15 -16.05
CA VAL A 433 4.59 25.23 -14.74
C VAL A 433 4.47 26.70 -14.36
N ALA A 434 3.28 27.13 -13.94
CA ALA A 434 3.08 28.48 -13.45
C ALA A 434 3.91 28.72 -12.18
N ALA A 435 4.50 29.91 -12.05
CA ALA A 435 5.17 30.30 -10.83
C ALA A 435 4.17 30.35 -9.67
N THR A 436 4.51 29.72 -8.55
CA THR A 436 3.71 29.76 -7.31
C THR A 436 4.42 30.62 -6.28
N ALA A 437 3.69 31.54 -5.66
CA ALA A 437 4.22 32.39 -4.60
C ALA A 437 4.47 31.57 -3.31
N SER A 438 5.53 31.93 -2.58
CA SER A 438 5.84 31.44 -1.24
C SER A 438 5.56 32.55 -0.21
N PRO A 439 5.11 32.24 1.03
CA PRO A 439 4.89 30.89 1.56
C PRO A 439 3.60 30.26 1.05
N LEU A 440 3.62 28.93 0.88
CA LEU A 440 2.40 28.15 0.66
C LEU A 440 1.58 28.06 1.96
N PRO A 441 0.25 27.85 1.92
CA PRO A 441 -0.50 27.43 3.11
C PRO A 441 0.10 26.16 3.72
N GLU A 442 0.12 26.03 5.06
CA GLU A 442 0.65 24.80 5.71
C GLU A 442 -0.18 23.56 5.38
N ALA A 443 -1.48 23.74 5.06
CA ALA A 443 -2.41 22.66 4.77
C ALA A 443 -2.37 21.54 5.83
N ALA A 444 -2.32 21.92 7.12
CA ALA A 444 -2.09 20.99 8.23
C ALA A 444 -3.12 19.85 8.27
N GLU A 445 -4.39 20.16 8.03
CA GLU A 445 -5.51 19.21 8.14
C GLU A 445 -5.93 18.57 6.81
N SER A 446 -5.25 18.92 5.71
CA SER A 446 -5.57 18.42 4.37
C SER A 446 -5.16 16.95 4.20
N TYR A 447 -5.80 16.25 3.26
CA TYR A 447 -5.30 14.96 2.82
C TYR A 447 -3.88 15.14 2.26
N PRO A 448 -2.89 14.37 2.75
CA PRO A 448 -1.48 14.61 2.46
C PRO A 448 -1.08 14.05 1.10
N GLU A 449 -1.44 14.73 0.02
CA GLU A 449 -0.84 14.50 -1.29
C GLU A 449 -0.07 15.74 -1.73
N PRO A 450 1.01 15.61 -2.53
CA PRO A 450 1.74 16.77 -3.04
C PRO A 450 0.84 17.81 -3.72
N SER A 451 -0.23 17.37 -4.39
CA SER A 451 -1.23 18.22 -5.04
C SER A 451 -2.00 19.14 -4.09
N MET A 452 -2.01 18.86 -2.78
CA MET A 452 -2.62 19.77 -1.79
C MET A 452 -1.93 21.14 -1.73
N PHE A 453 -0.67 21.22 -2.15
CA PHE A 453 0.10 22.45 -2.24
C PHE A 453 -0.04 23.17 -3.59
N GLY A 454 -0.64 22.51 -4.59
CA GLY A 454 -0.52 22.93 -5.99
C GLY A 454 0.94 22.82 -6.47
N PRO A 455 1.31 23.53 -7.56
CA PRO A 455 2.68 23.55 -8.01
C PRO A 455 3.61 24.15 -6.95
N THR A 456 4.75 23.52 -6.68
CA THR A 456 5.69 23.97 -5.65
C THR A 456 6.44 25.23 -6.07
N PRO A 457 6.82 26.10 -5.10
CA PRO A 457 7.53 27.35 -5.39
C PRO A 457 8.98 27.14 -5.87
N SER A 458 9.61 25.99 -5.58
CA SER A 458 10.82 25.50 -6.24
C SER A 458 10.49 24.35 -7.19
N TRP A 459 11.39 24.06 -8.13
CA TRP A 459 11.18 22.94 -9.06
C TRP A 459 11.93 21.66 -8.68
N GLY A 460 13.04 21.77 -7.95
CA GLY A 460 13.89 20.61 -7.62
C GLY A 460 13.67 20.07 -6.21
N LEU A 461 13.90 20.90 -5.20
CA LEU A 461 13.73 20.56 -3.79
C LEU A 461 13.03 21.69 -3.02
N PHE A 462 11.98 21.36 -2.28
CA PHE A 462 11.25 22.26 -1.39
C PHE A 462 11.35 21.74 0.05
N VAL A 463 11.98 22.51 0.93
CA VAL A 463 12.14 22.17 2.34
C VAL A 463 11.43 23.21 3.18
N ARG A 464 10.49 22.77 4.00
CA ARG A 464 9.69 23.63 4.86
C ARG A 464 9.57 23.08 6.27
N HIS A 465 9.70 23.95 7.27
CA HIS A 465 9.59 23.60 8.70
C HIS A 465 10.45 22.37 9.02
N ALA A 466 11.75 22.48 8.78
CA ALA A 466 12.70 21.40 9.01
C ALA A 466 13.92 21.87 9.80
N ARG A 467 14.52 21.00 10.60
CA ARG A 467 15.72 21.31 11.40
C ARG A 467 16.76 20.19 11.29
N GLY A 468 18.03 20.53 11.12
CA GLY A 468 19.08 19.52 10.98
C GLY A 468 18.96 18.78 9.65
N VAL A 469 18.90 19.54 8.55
CA VAL A 469 18.76 18.99 7.20
C VAL A 469 20.15 18.83 6.60
N SER A 470 20.52 17.60 6.23
CA SER A 470 21.79 17.31 5.57
C SER A 470 21.57 16.92 4.12
N LEU A 471 22.15 17.66 3.18
CA LEU A 471 22.09 17.40 1.74
C LEU A 471 23.50 17.08 1.23
N ASN A 472 23.73 15.86 0.75
CA ASN A 472 25.04 15.42 0.27
C ASN A 472 24.93 14.91 -1.17
N THR A 473 25.51 15.59 -2.14
CA THR A 473 25.47 15.20 -3.57
C THR A 473 24.03 15.10 -4.08
N ILE A 474 23.46 16.26 -4.42
CA ILE A 474 22.12 16.38 -4.99
C ILE A 474 22.25 16.92 -6.41
N GLU A 475 21.74 16.19 -7.39
CA GLU A 475 21.74 16.56 -8.80
C GLU A 475 20.31 16.77 -9.28
N LEU A 476 20.02 17.97 -9.75
CA LEU A 476 18.70 18.36 -10.23
C LEU A 476 18.81 18.75 -11.69
N SER A 477 17.91 18.29 -12.55
CA SER A 477 17.91 18.77 -13.93
C SER A 477 16.54 18.84 -14.57
N THR A 478 16.42 19.79 -15.48
CA THR A 478 15.29 19.93 -16.40
C THR A 478 15.81 20.41 -17.75
N ALA A 479 15.18 19.96 -18.84
CA ALA A 479 15.52 20.40 -20.19
C ALA A 479 14.94 21.79 -20.53
N ARG A 480 14.22 22.42 -19.60
CA ARG A 480 13.57 23.72 -19.77
C ARG A 480 14.35 24.83 -19.08
N SER A 481 14.15 26.07 -19.52
CA SER A 481 14.37 27.24 -18.67
C SER A 481 13.29 27.25 -17.58
N GLU A 482 13.69 27.45 -16.33
CA GLU A 482 12.78 27.36 -15.18
C GLU A 482 12.99 28.59 -14.29
N SER A 483 11.91 29.33 -14.05
CA SER A 483 11.97 30.59 -13.30
C SER A 483 11.86 30.37 -11.80
N ARG A 484 11.32 29.24 -11.35
CA ARG A 484 11.35 28.84 -9.95
C ARG A 484 12.80 28.54 -9.54
N PRO A 485 13.21 28.80 -8.29
CA PRO A 485 14.51 28.35 -7.81
C PRO A 485 14.62 26.82 -7.80
N PRO A 486 15.83 26.25 -8.02
CA PRO A 486 16.05 24.80 -7.94
C PRO A 486 15.81 24.25 -6.54
N VAL A 487 16.18 25.02 -5.51
CA VAL A 487 16.00 24.67 -4.11
C VAL A 487 15.41 25.85 -3.37
N LEU A 488 14.41 25.61 -2.51
CA LEU A 488 13.86 26.60 -1.61
C LEU A 488 13.80 26.06 -0.18
N TYR A 489 14.25 26.87 0.77
CA TYR A 489 14.15 26.64 2.20
C TYR A 489 13.17 27.66 2.80
N ASP A 490 12.09 27.17 3.38
CA ASP A 490 11.03 27.98 4.01
C ASP A 490 10.92 27.60 5.50
N ASP A 491 11.44 28.42 6.39
CA ASP A 491 11.63 28.05 7.80
C ASP A 491 12.41 26.72 7.96
N ALA A 492 13.58 26.62 7.33
CA ALA A 492 14.53 25.53 7.56
C ALA A 492 15.73 26.02 8.39
N GLY A 493 16.11 25.27 9.43
CA GLY A 493 17.22 25.60 10.33
C GLY A 493 18.30 24.52 10.35
N ASN A 494 19.55 24.91 10.61
CA ASN A 494 20.70 23.99 10.64
C ASN A 494 20.81 23.14 9.37
N VAL A 495 20.78 23.79 8.20
CA VAL A 495 20.93 23.13 6.91
C VAL A 495 22.41 23.03 6.57
N ALA A 496 22.90 21.81 6.35
CA ALA A 496 24.23 21.52 5.81
C ALA A 496 24.07 20.98 4.39
N ALA A 497 24.62 21.68 3.40
CA ALA A 497 24.51 21.29 1.99
C ALA A 497 25.89 21.22 1.33
N VAL A 498 26.25 20.05 0.80
CA VAL A 498 27.50 19.78 0.11
C VAL A 498 27.20 19.09 -1.23
N GLY A 499 27.72 19.63 -2.33
CA GLY A 499 27.57 19.01 -3.66
C GLY A 499 26.15 19.10 -4.26
N VAL A 500 25.38 20.13 -3.92
CA VAL A 500 24.10 20.42 -4.59
C VAL A 500 24.37 21.11 -5.93
N ARG A 501 23.98 20.46 -7.03
CA ARG A 501 24.17 20.93 -8.40
C ARG A 501 22.84 20.88 -9.15
N TYR A 502 22.66 21.82 -10.07
CA TYR A 502 21.49 21.82 -10.93
C TYR A 502 21.84 22.20 -12.37
N LYS A 503 21.05 21.69 -13.32
CA LYS A 503 21.17 22.00 -14.75
C LYS A 503 19.80 22.32 -15.34
N THR A 504 19.67 23.50 -15.89
CA THR A 504 18.51 23.92 -16.71
C THR A 504 18.96 24.14 -18.15
N ALA A 505 18.03 24.30 -19.10
CA ALA A 505 18.41 24.92 -20.38
C ALA A 505 18.89 26.36 -20.12
N ALA A 506 19.80 26.85 -20.98
CA ALA A 506 20.18 28.26 -20.98
C ALA A 506 18.93 29.10 -21.27
N ALA A 507 18.76 30.22 -20.56
CA ALA A 507 17.75 31.20 -20.92
C ALA A 507 18.02 31.65 -22.38
N PRO A 508 17.00 31.75 -23.25
CA PRO A 508 17.22 32.36 -24.55
C PRO A 508 17.79 33.76 -24.34
N GLU A 509 18.92 34.06 -24.99
CA GLU A 509 19.50 35.41 -24.96
C GLU A 509 18.41 36.40 -25.34
N SER A 510 18.16 37.37 -24.47
CA SER A 510 17.33 38.51 -24.82
C SER A 510 18.01 39.20 -26.00
N THR A 511 17.45 39.07 -27.19
CA THR A 511 17.77 39.98 -28.28
C THR A 511 17.30 41.36 -27.79
N ALA A 512 18.25 42.16 -27.30
CA ALA A 512 18.02 43.58 -27.13
C ALA A 512 17.58 44.11 -28.49
N ALA A 513 16.32 44.50 -28.60
CA ALA A 513 15.86 45.29 -29.70
C ALA A 513 16.51 46.67 -29.54
N ASP A 514 17.59 46.91 -30.29
CA ASP A 514 18.05 48.26 -30.58
C ASP A 514 16.94 48.97 -31.36
N HIS A 515 16.14 49.80 -30.69
CA HIS A 515 15.38 50.90 -31.30
C HIS A 515 15.26 52.08 -30.33
#